data_AF-A0A2J7VRB9-F1
#
_entry.id   AF-A0A2J7VRB9-F1
#
_cell.length_a   1.000
_cell.length_b   1.000
_cell.length_c   1.000
_cell.angle_alpha   90.00
_cell.angle_beta   90.00
_cell.angle_gamma   90.00
#
_symmetry.space_group_name_H-M   'P 1'
#
loop_
_entity.id
_entity.type
_entity.pdbx_description
1 polymer ?
#
loop_
_entity_poly.entity_id
_entity_poly.type
_entity_poly.pdbx_seq_one_letter_code
_entity_poly.pdbx_strand_id
1 'polypeptide(L)'
;MTKPPFYIGLEEARQALSEIGINLTPKQIKRAADPDAAGRRKLPFFVDPIDGRLKIERGTLLEIYMRCQVEAERAAHVHPTRLPHAPKLFDPSP
;
A
#
# COMPACT_ATOMS: atom_id res chain seq x y z
N MET A 1 -6.93 -21.84 13.31
CA MET A 1 -8.31 -21.49 12.90
C MET A 1 -8.22 -20.42 11.82
N THR A 2 -8.71 -20.69 10.61
CA THR A 2 -8.82 -19.68 9.55
C THR A 2 -9.95 -18.73 9.91
N LYS A 3 -9.65 -17.44 10.06
CA LYS A 3 -10.66 -16.42 10.34
C LYS A 3 -11.62 -16.37 9.13
N PRO A 4 -12.95 -16.27 9.33
CA PRO A 4 -13.88 -16.13 8.21
C PRO A 4 -13.54 -14.89 7.37
N PRO A 5 -13.78 -14.93 6.04
CA PRO A 5 -13.51 -13.79 5.18
C PRO A 5 -14.32 -12.58 5.62
N PHE A 6 -13.72 -11.39 5.54
CA PHE A 6 -14.41 -10.15 5.89
C PHE A 6 -14.45 -9.22 4.68
N TYR A 7 -15.65 -9.08 4.12
CA TYR A 7 -15.87 -8.32 2.89
C TYR A 7 -16.22 -6.87 3.17
N ILE A 8 -15.60 -5.98 2.43
CA ILE A 8 -15.62 -4.54 2.65
C ILE A 8 -15.88 -3.78 1.36
N GLY A 9 -16.46 -2.59 1.50
CA GLY A 9 -16.65 -1.63 0.43
C GLY A 9 -15.42 -0.72 0.26
N LEU A 10 -15.60 0.33 -0.54
CA LEU A 10 -14.52 1.25 -0.88
C LEU A 10 -14.03 2.07 0.32
N GLU A 11 -14.96 2.54 1.15
CA GLU A 11 -14.64 3.39 2.29
C GLU A 11 -14.01 2.58 3.42
N GLU A 12 -14.53 1.38 3.67
CA GLU A 12 -13.95 0.45 4.63
C GLU A 12 -12.56 -0.04 4.17
N ALA A 13 -12.32 -0.18 2.86
CA ALA A 13 -10.98 -0.45 2.32
C ALA A 13 -10.01 0.71 2.59
N ARG A 14 -10.48 1.96 2.43
CA ARG A 14 -9.71 3.16 2.81
C ARG A 14 -9.36 3.14 4.31
N GLN A 15 -10.30 2.74 5.15
CA GLN A 15 -10.10 2.64 6.60
C GLN A 15 -9.13 1.51 6.96
N ALA A 16 -9.27 0.32 6.38
CA ALA A 16 -8.36 -0.80 6.60
C ALA A 16 -6.90 -0.47 6.22
N LEU A 17 -6.70 0.26 5.12
CA LEU A 17 -5.38 0.77 4.73
C LEU A 17 -4.86 1.82 5.72
N SER A 18 -5.72 2.67 6.26
CA SER A 18 -5.33 3.66 7.27
C SER A 18 -4.89 3.04 8.59
N GLU A 19 -5.41 1.87 8.97
CA GLU A 19 -5.02 1.14 10.18
C GLU A 19 -3.56 0.68 10.15
N ILE A 20 -2.96 0.57 8.96
CA ILE A 20 -1.54 0.24 8.76
C ILE A 20 -0.71 1.47 8.31
N GLY A 21 -1.25 2.68 8.52
CA GLY A 21 -0.54 3.94 8.24
C GLY A 21 -0.63 4.44 6.80
N ILE A 22 -1.50 3.87 5.96
CA ILE A 22 -1.69 4.30 4.58
C ILE A 22 -2.92 5.21 4.49
N ASN A 23 -2.68 6.50 4.59
CA ASN A 23 -3.74 7.49 4.58
C ASN A 23 -4.07 7.94 3.15
N LEU A 24 -5.12 7.36 2.57
CA LEU A 24 -5.67 7.78 1.28
C LEU A 24 -6.84 8.74 1.46
N THR A 25 -6.90 9.74 0.59
CA THR A 25 -8.08 10.59 0.41
C THR A 25 -9.20 9.84 -0.32
N PRO A 26 -10.47 10.27 -0.19
CA PRO A 26 -11.58 9.70 -0.95
C PRO A 26 -11.36 9.69 -2.47
N LYS A 27 -10.72 10.73 -3.01
CA LYS A 27 -10.38 10.80 -4.45
C LYS A 27 -9.32 9.75 -4.84
N GLN A 28 -8.32 9.53 -4.00
CA GLN A 28 -7.25 8.55 -4.27
C GLN A 28 -7.77 7.11 -4.22
N ILE A 29 -8.59 6.77 -3.22
CA ILE A 29 -9.17 5.42 -3.13
C ILE A 29 -10.13 5.17 -4.31
N LYS A 30 -10.93 6.17 -4.71
CA LYS A 30 -11.80 6.07 -5.89
C LYS A 30 -10.98 5.83 -7.16
N ARG A 31 -9.91 6.60 -7.39
CA ARG A 31 -9.02 6.40 -8.54
C ARG A 31 -8.32 5.03 -8.53
N ALA A 32 -8.07 4.44 -7.36
CA ALA A 32 -7.53 3.08 -7.26
C ALA A 32 -8.59 2.01 -7.57
N ALA A 33 -9.86 2.34 -7.36
CA ALA A 33 -10.98 1.47 -7.66
C ALA A 33 -11.43 1.51 -9.12
N ASP A 34 -11.27 2.65 -9.77
CA ASP A 34 -11.62 2.82 -11.18
C ASP A 34 -10.69 1.99 -12.08
N PRO A 35 -11.21 1.42 -13.19
CA PRO A 35 -10.36 0.75 -14.18
C PRO A 35 -9.37 1.72 -14.83
N ASP A 36 -8.15 1.25 -15.09
CA ASP A 36 -7.19 1.95 -15.94
C ASP A 36 -7.58 1.84 -17.43
N ALA A 37 -6.77 2.44 -18.31
CA ALA A 37 -6.99 2.40 -19.76
C ALA A 37 -6.99 0.97 -20.34
N ALA A 38 -6.45 -0.02 -19.62
CA ALA A 38 -6.45 -1.43 -19.98
C ALA A 38 -7.56 -2.23 -19.26
N GLY A 39 -8.46 -1.55 -18.54
CA GLY A 39 -9.57 -2.17 -17.80
C GLY A 39 -9.18 -2.80 -16.46
N ARG A 40 -7.95 -2.59 -15.98
CA ARG A 40 -7.44 -3.19 -14.73
C ARG A 40 -7.66 -2.25 -13.56
N ARG A 41 -7.99 -2.80 -12.39
CA ARG A 41 -8.15 -2.04 -11.13
C ARG A 41 -6.93 -2.26 -10.24
N LYS A 42 -6.62 -1.28 -9.39
CA LYS A 42 -5.56 -1.41 -8.39
C LYS A 42 -6.05 -2.12 -7.12
N LEU A 43 -7.34 -1.99 -6.81
CA LEU A 43 -7.96 -2.72 -5.70
C LEU A 43 -8.40 -4.12 -6.13
N PRO A 44 -8.26 -5.13 -5.26
CA PRO A 44 -8.58 -6.53 -5.55
C PRO A 44 -10.10 -6.77 -5.41
N PHE A 45 -10.87 -6.26 -6.37
CA PHE A 45 -12.30 -6.52 -6.40
C PHE A 45 -12.62 -7.93 -6.90
N PHE A 46 -13.64 -8.53 -6.31
CA PHE A 46 -14.33 -9.70 -6.84
C PHE A 46 -15.82 -9.39 -6.99
N VAL A 47 -16.49 -10.12 -7.89
CA VAL A 47 -17.94 -10.04 -8.05
C VAL A 47 -18.60 -10.90 -6.98
N ASP A 48 -19.41 -10.29 -6.13
CA ASP A 48 -20.20 -11.02 -5.15
C ASP A 48 -21.21 -11.94 -5.86
N PRO A 49 -21.24 -13.25 -5.55
CA PRO A 49 -22.11 -14.20 -6.23
C PRO A 49 -23.60 -14.05 -5.88
N ILE A 50 -23.93 -13.32 -4.81
CA ILE A 50 -25.31 -13.10 -4.33
C ILE A 50 -25.94 -11.89 -5.04
N ASP A 51 -25.25 -10.74 -5.03
CA ASP A 51 -25.84 -9.48 -5.52
C ASP A 51 -25.14 -8.89 -6.77
N GLY A 52 -24.08 -9.53 -7.26
CA GLY A 52 -23.34 -9.10 -8.45
C GLY A 52 -22.49 -7.84 -8.25
N ARG A 53 -22.39 -7.31 -7.04
CA ARG A 53 -21.63 -6.08 -6.75
C ARG A 53 -20.16 -6.39 -6.53
N LEU A 54 -19.31 -5.40 -6.82
CA LEU A 54 -17.88 -5.51 -6.53
C LEU A 54 -17.64 -5.37 -5.04
N LYS A 55 -16.95 -6.35 -4.45
CA LYS A 55 -16.51 -6.36 -3.05
C LYS A 55 -15.01 -6.58 -2.96
N ILE A 56 -14.44 -6.19 -1.82
CA ILE A 56 -13.03 -6.39 -1.49
C ILE A 56 -12.98 -7.29 -0.27
N GLU A 57 -12.09 -8.28 -0.26
CA GLU A 57 -11.84 -9.08 0.94
C GLU A 57 -10.69 -8.39 1.72
N ARG A 58 -10.93 -8.08 2.99
CA ARG A 58 -10.02 -7.24 3.79
C ARG A 58 -8.65 -7.88 3.94
N GLY A 59 -8.57 -9.18 4.18
CA GLY A 59 -7.29 -9.89 4.33
C GLY A 59 -6.44 -9.80 3.07
N THR A 60 -7.08 -10.07 1.92
CA THR A 60 -6.50 -10.04 0.58
C THR A 60 -5.97 -8.65 0.25
N LEU A 61 -6.73 -7.59 0.55
CA LEU A 61 -6.30 -6.20 0.36
C LEU A 61 -4.98 -5.93 1.10
N LEU A 62 -4.91 -6.29 2.39
CA LEU A 62 -3.74 -6.02 3.22
C LEU A 62 -2.55 -6.90 2.80
N GLU A 63 -2.79 -8.18 2.49
CA GLU A 63 -1.74 -9.10 2.05
C GLU A 63 -1.09 -8.64 0.75
N ILE A 64 -1.90 -8.24 -0.25
CA ILE A 64 -1.37 -7.71 -1.51
C ILE A 64 -0.54 -6.46 -1.26
N TYR A 65 -1.02 -5.53 -0.41
CA TYR A 65 -0.24 -4.35 -0.08
C TYR A 65 1.11 -4.69 0.54
N MET A 66 1.15 -5.57 1.54
CA MET A 66 2.39 -5.96 2.21
C MET A 66 3.39 -6.59 1.25
N ARG A 67 2.93 -7.47 0.35
CA ARG A 67 3.79 -8.03 -0.70
C ARG A 67 4.36 -6.95 -1.61
N CYS A 68 3.53 -6.01 -2.07
CA CYS A 68 3.99 -4.89 -2.89
C CYS A 68 5.00 -3.98 -2.16
N GLN A 69 4.81 -3.76 -0.86
CA GLN A 69 5.73 -2.96 -0.04
C GLN A 69 7.10 -3.64 0.10
N VAL A 70 7.14 -4.95 0.38
CA VAL A 70 8.41 -5.71 0.41
C VAL A 70 9.16 -5.63 -0.91
N GLU A 71 8.47 -5.76 -2.03
CA GLU A 71 9.09 -5.63 -3.36
C GLU A 71 9.60 -4.20 -3.63
N ALA A 72 8.86 -3.17 -3.20
CA ALA A 72 9.28 -1.79 -3.31
C ALA A 72 10.53 -1.49 -2.47
N GLU A 73 10.62 -2.04 -1.26
CA GLU A 73 11.80 -1.91 -0.39
C GLU A 73 13.03 -2.57 -1.01
N ARG A 74 12.89 -3.76 -1.59
CA ARG A 74 13.97 -4.46 -2.30
C ARG A 74 14.47 -3.68 -3.51
N ALA A 75 13.58 -2.98 -4.20
CA ALA A 75 13.91 -2.15 -5.35
C ALA A 75 14.46 -0.76 -4.98
N ALA A 76 14.37 -0.35 -3.71
CA ALA A 76 14.85 0.95 -3.28
C ALA A 76 16.38 1.03 -3.41
N HIS A 77 16.87 1.88 -4.32
CA HIS A 77 18.30 2.09 -4.58
C HIS A 77 18.93 2.98 -3.50
N VAL A 78 18.86 2.56 -2.23
CA VAL A 78 19.48 3.25 -1.10
C VAL A 78 20.79 2.56 -0.78
N HIS A 79 21.92 3.15 -1.16
CA HIS A 79 23.24 2.72 -0.67
C HIS A 79 23.52 3.41 0.67
N PRO A 80 23.51 2.69 1.81
CA PRO A 80 23.76 3.30 3.13
C PRO A 80 25.17 3.87 3.29
N THR A 81 26.11 3.56 2.39
CA THR A 81 27.52 3.93 2.48
C THR A 81 27.87 5.32 1.90
N ARG A 82 26.90 6.14 1.50
CA ARG A 82 27.12 7.52 1.03
C ARG A 82 26.51 8.58 1.95
N LEU A 83 26.52 8.35 3.26
CA LEU A 83 26.40 9.49 4.19
C LEU A 83 27.70 10.30 4.06
N PRO A 84 27.65 11.61 3.73
CA PRO A 84 28.86 12.42 3.73
C PRO A 84 29.48 12.32 5.13
N HIS A 85 30.75 11.88 5.18
CA HIS A 85 31.53 11.96 6.41
C HIS A 85 31.37 13.37 6.99
N ALA A 86 31.03 13.43 8.28
CA ALA A 86 30.95 14.67 9.03
C ALA A 86 32.18 15.54 8.73
N PRO A 87 32.00 16.87 8.55
CA PRO A 87 33.13 17.76 8.30
C PRO A 87 34.13 17.60 9.44
N LYS A 88 35.40 17.36 9.08
CA LYS A 88 36.49 17.21 10.05
C LYS A 88 36.48 18.43 10.97
N LEU A 89 36.30 18.17 12.25
CA LEU A 89 36.40 19.15 13.32
C LEU A 89 37.80 19.79 13.23
N PHE A 90 37.83 21.11 13.14
CA PHE A 90 38.99 22.01 13.17
C PHE A 90 40.29 21.40 13.71
N ASP A 91 41.33 21.35 12.88
CA ASP A 91 42.71 21.24 13.34
C ASP A 91 43.11 22.57 14.01
N PRO A 92 43.47 22.58 15.30
CA PRO A 92 44.16 23.73 15.87
C PRO A 92 45.60 23.69 15.35
N SER A 93 45.96 24.64 14.48
CA SER A 93 47.36 24.87 14.09
C SER A 93 48.20 25.37 15.28
N PRO A 94 49.52 25.13 15.25
CA PRO A 94 50.41 25.04 16.42
C PRO A 94 50.71 26.35 17.14
#